data_AF-A0A7X6VGK0-F1
#
_entry.id   AF-A0A7X6VGK0-F1
#
_cell.length_a   1.000
_cell.length_b   1.000
_cell.length_c   1.000
_cell.angle_alpha   90.00
_cell.angle_beta   90.00
_cell.angle_gamma   90.00
#
_symmetry.space_group_name_H-M   'P 1'
#
loop_
_entity.id
_entity.type
_entity.pdbx_description
1 polymer ?
#
loop_
_entity_poly.entity_id
_entity_poly.type
_entity_poly.pdbx_seq_one_letter_code
_entity_poly.pdbx_strand_id
1 'polypeptide(L)'
;IYTMSKKMTLHSKIAITITLALVFGGTISFYLLENNNPGTFAGMSWLEKFYAAFFQSVTSRTAGFNTIDLTRMTEPSKLLTVILMFIGGSPGSTAGGIKTVTFGVTVITALAVVKGNDRVSVFGKRLSPSVVNRSFTIVMIALFVVIIGVMVLSITEKASLMEILFEVVSAFGTVGLTLGLTQNLTNVGKTIIIVIMYFGRVGVFTVAFGLMKIMNNGVQDKIHYAEEKIMVG
;
A
#
# COMPACT_ATOMS: atom_id res chain seq x y z
N ILE A 1 -21.58 -10.84 -33.56
CA ILE A 1 -20.20 -10.87 -33.03
C ILE A 1 -20.21 -10.20 -31.65
N TYR A 2 -20.36 -11.00 -30.59
CA TYR A 2 -20.49 -10.54 -29.20
C TYR A 2 -19.12 -10.71 -28.54
N THR A 3 -18.31 -9.66 -28.46
CA THR A 3 -16.96 -9.71 -27.88
C THR A 3 -17.04 -9.94 -26.36
N MET A 4 -16.26 -10.91 -25.88
CA MET A 4 -16.20 -11.50 -24.52
C MET A 4 -15.89 -10.54 -23.34
N SER A 5 -16.03 -9.21 -23.47
CA SER A 5 -15.66 -8.22 -22.44
C SER A 5 -16.82 -7.79 -21.50
N LYS A 6 -18.04 -8.29 -21.70
CA LYS A 6 -19.26 -7.72 -21.07
C LYS A 6 -19.62 -8.18 -19.65
N LYS A 7 -18.85 -9.06 -18.98
CA LYS A 7 -19.24 -9.63 -17.66
C LYS A 7 -18.32 -9.32 -16.47
N MET A 8 -17.38 -8.37 -16.58
CA MET A 8 -16.55 -8.00 -15.42
C MET A 8 -17.18 -6.91 -14.56
N THR A 9 -17.27 -7.17 -13.25
CA THR A 9 -17.71 -6.17 -12.26
C THR A 9 -16.75 -4.98 -12.22
N LEU A 10 -17.24 -3.81 -11.81
CA LEU A 10 -16.41 -2.59 -11.70
C LEU A 10 -15.20 -2.83 -10.79
N HIS A 11 -15.44 -3.54 -9.69
CA HIS A 11 -14.42 -3.97 -8.75
C HIS A 11 -13.28 -4.74 -9.42
N SER A 12 -13.62 -5.78 -10.20
CA SER A 12 -12.62 -6.61 -10.89
C SER A 12 -11.84 -5.82 -11.93
N LYS A 13 -12.51 -4.92 -12.67
CA LYS A 13 -11.86 -4.06 -13.67
C LYS A 13 -10.82 -3.15 -13.02
N ILE A 14 -11.16 -2.49 -11.91
CA ILE A 14 -10.22 -1.64 -11.17
C ILE A 14 -9.07 -2.48 -10.61
N ALA A 15 -9.37 -3.59 -9.93
CA ALA A 15 -8.37 -4.45 -9.32
C ALA A 15 -7.32 -4.92 -10.34
N ILE A 16 -7.76 -5.44 -11.49
CA ILE A 16 -6.86 -5.95 -12.54
C ILE A 16 -6.06 -4.81 -13.17
N THR A 17 -6.71 -3.68 -13.49
CA THR A 17 -6.01 -2.54 -14.13
C THR A 17 -4.91 -2.00 -13.23
N ILE A 18 -5.21 -1.77 -11.95
CA ILE A 18 -4.23 -1.26 -10.98
C ILE A 18 -3.13 -2.29 -10.72
N THR A 19 -3.50 -3.57 -10.58
CA THR A 19 -2.51 -4.64 -10.38
C THR A 19 -1.53 -4.70 -11.54
N LEU A 20 -2.01 -4.73 -12.78
CA LEU A 20 -1.14 -4.76 -13.97
C LEU A 20 -0.27 -3.50 -14.05
N ALA A 21 -0.84 -2.32 -13.81
CA ALA A 21 -0.08 -1.07 -13.81
C ALA A 21 1.06 -1.09 -12.78
N LEU A 22 0.81 -1.60 -11.57
CA LEU A 22 1.84 -1.72 -10.53
C LEU A 22 2.88 -2.79 -10.84
N VAL A 23 2.49 -3.95 -11.41
CA VAL A 23 3.44 -5.01 -11.82
C VAL A 23 4.39 -4.47 -12.88
N PHE A 24 3.85 -3.95 -13.98
CA PHE A 24 4.66 -3.54 -15.12
C PHE A 24 5.43 -2.27 -14.79
N GLY A 25 4.79 -1.29 -14.14
CA GLY A 25 5.46 -0.07 -13.68
C GLY A 25 6.59 -0.38 -12.69
N GLY A 26 6.36 -1.26 -11.72
CA GLY A 26 7.40 -1.71 -10.79
C GLY A 26 8.52 -2.48 -11.48
N THR A 27 8.20 -3.40 -12.40
CA THR A 27 9.19 -4.17 -13.17
C THR A 27 10.12 -3.25 -13.97
N ILE A 28 9.54 -2.30 -14.71
CA ILE A 28 10.31 -1.32 -15.49
C ILE A 28 11.18 -0.47 -14.56
N SER A 29 10.62 -0.01 -13.45
CA SER A 29 11.35 0.83 -12.49
C SER A 29 12.51 0.09 -11.83
N PHE A 30 12.30 -1.15 -11.36
CA PHE A 30 13.38 -1.97 -10.80
C PHE A 30 14.45 -2.28 -11.84
N TYR A 31 14.06 -2.60 -13.08
CA TYR A 31 15.02 -2.83 -14.15
C TYR A 31 15.89 -1.58 -14.38
N LEU A 32 15.29 -0.39 -14.49
CA LEU A 32 16.06 0.85 -14.71
C LEU A 32 16.97 1.22 -13.53
N LEU A 33 16.50 1.06 -12.30
CA LEU A 33 17.24 1.46 -11.10
C LEU A 33 18.37 0.48 -10.75
N GLU A 34 18.17 -0.82 -10.95
CA GLU A 34 19.13 -1.85 -10.54
C GLU A 34 20.02 -2.35 -11.68
N ASN A 35 19.73 -2.06 -12.97
CA ASN A 35 20.48 -2.64 -14.10
C ASN A 35 22.01 -2.45 -14.01
N ASN A 36 22.45 -1.31 -13.46
CA ASN A 36 23.86 -0.96 -13.29
C ASN A 36 24.42 -1.28 -11.89
N ASN A 37 23.61 -1.84 -10.99
CA ASN A 37 24.05 -2.11 -9.62
C ASN A 37 24.88 -3.41 -9.56
N PRO A 38 26.17 -3.34 -9.19
CA PRO A 38 27.03 -4.52 -9.07
C PRO A 38 26.61 -5.46 -7.94
N GLY A 39 25.90 -4.97 -6.93
CA GLY A 39 25.43 -5.77 -5.81
C GLY A 39 24.24 -6.68 -6.12
N THR A 40 23.56 -6.45 -7.24
CA THR A 40 22.31 -7.14 -7.62
C THR A 40 22.34 -7.59 -9.09
N PHE A 41 21.98 -6.72 -10.05
CA PHE A 41 21.70 -7.14 -11.43
C PHE A 41 22.90 -7.07 -12.37
N ALA A 42 24.00 -6.39 -12.04
CA ALA A 42 25.08 -6.20 -13.03
C ALA A 42 25.72 -7.51 -13.51
N GLY A 43 25.77 -8.54 -12.67
CA GLY A 43 26.32 -9.86 -13.02
C GLY A 43 25.35 -10.81 -13.73
N MET A 44 24.08 -10.41 -13.92
CA MET A 44 23.04 -11.26 -14.49
C MET A 44 22.92 -11.06 -16.01
N SER A 45 22.55 -12.13 -16.71
CA SER A 45 22.14 -12.05 -18.12
C SER A 45 20.88 -11.19 -18.29
N TRP A 46 20.64 -10.68 -19.50
CA TRP A 46 19.48 -9.82 -19.76
C TRP A 46 18.14 -10.47 -19.37
N LEU A 47 17.98 -11.77 -19.63
CA LEU A 47 16.77 -12.52 -19.28
C LEU A 47 16.61 -12.68 -17.76
N GLU A 48 17.71 -12.94 -17.04
CA GLU A 48 17.73 -13.04 -15.58
C GLU A 48 17.40 -11.69 -14.93
N LYS A 49 17.92 -10.58 -15.46
CA LYS A 49 17.58 -9.23 -14.99
C LYS A 49 16.09 -8.96 -15.12
N PHE A 50 15.48 -9.35 -16.24
CA PHE A 50 14.04 -9.20 -16.44
C PHE A 50 13.24 -10.02 -15.42
N TYR A 51 13.59 -11.29 -15.22
CA TYR A 51 12.91 -12.13 -14.23
C TYR A 51 13.10 -11.63 -12.80
N ALA A 52 14.30 -11.17 -12.45
CA ALA A 52 14.58 -10.59 -11.13
C ALA A 52 13.77 -9.31 -10.90
N ALA A 53 13.73 -8.40 -11.87
CA ALA A 53 12.93 -7.17 -11.79
C ALA A 53 11.42 -7.46 -11.70
N PHE A 54 10.93 -8.40 -12.51
CA PHE A 54 9.54 -8.83 -12.49
C PHE A 54 9.16 -9.46 -11.15
N PHE A 55 10.01 -10.37 -10.66
CA PHE A 55 9.80 -11.01 -9.38
C PHE A 55 9.82 -10.00 -8.23
N GLN A 56 10.73 -9.02 -8.26
CA GLN A 56 10.81 -7.98 -7.24
C GLN A 56 9.52 -7.13 -7.18
N SER A 57 8.94 -6.83 -8.35
CA SER A 57 7.66 -6.12 -8.42
C SER A 57 6.47 -6.96 -7.93
N VAL A 58 6.52 -8.28 -8.08
CA VAL A 58 5.47 -9.19 -7.60
C VAL A 58 5.60 -9.45 -6.11
N THR A 59 6.82 -9.73 -5.63
CA THR A 59 7.08 -10.13 -4.24
C THR A 59 6.80 -9.02 -3.23
N SER A 60 7.01 -7.76 -3.63
CA SER A 60 6.67 -6.58 -2.82
C SER A 60 5.17 -6.48 -2.53
N ARG A 61 4.30 -7.23 -3.21
CA ARG A 61 2.85 -7.28 -2.96
C ARG A 61 2.46 -8.54 -2.18
N THR A 62 3.09 -8.69 -1.02
CA THR A 62 2.81 -9.67 0.03
C THR A 62 3.16 -11.13 -0.27
N ALA A 63 4.25 -11.38 -1.01
CA ALA A 63 4.79 -12.74 -1.14
C ALA A 63 5.92 -13.03 -0.15
N GLY A 64 6.83 -12.06 0.06
CA GLY A 64 7.88 -12.17 1.07
C GLY A 64 9.07 -13.04 0.66
N PHE A 65 9.20 -13.37 -0.62
CA PHE A 65 10.32 -14.15 -1.15
C PHE A 65 11.42 -13.24 -1.69
N ASN A 66 12.67 -13.60 -1.38
CA ASN A 66 13.86 -12.91 -1.88
C ASN A 66 14.48 -13.70 -3.04
N THR A 67 14.62 -13.05 -4.19
CA THR A 67 15.43 -13.54 -5.33
C THR A 67 16.77 -12.85 -5.43
N ILE A 68 16.91 -11.68 -4.79
CA ILE A 68 18.14 -10.89 -4.68
C ILE A 68 18.35 -10.47 -3.23
N ASP A 69 19.59 -10.11 -2.89
CA ASP A 69 19.91 -9.51 -1.60
C ASP A 69 19.38 -8.07 -1.55
N LEU A 70 18.30 -7.87 -0.78
CA LEU A 70 17.62 -6.57 -0.65
C LEU A 70 18.50 -5.52 0.03
N THR A 71 19.46 -5.94 0.87
CA THR A 71 20.36 -5.02 1.59
C THR A 71 21.28 -4.26 0.64
N ARG A 72 21.59 -4.89 -0.50
CA ARG A 72 22.48 -4.38 -1.56
C ARG A 72 21.76 -3.60 -2.66
N MET A 73 20.44 -3.45 -2.56
CA MET A 73 19.68 -2.62 -3.49
C MET A 73 20.07 -1.15 -3.34
N THR A 74 19.93 -0.40 -4.41
CA THR A 74 20.10 1.06 -4.36
C THR A 74 19.01 1.70 -3.49
N GLU A 75 19.30 2.84 -2.85
CA GLU A 75 18.33 3.57 -2.02
C GLU A 75 17.02 3.90 -2.76
N PRO A 76 17.04 4.35 -4.05
CA PRO A 76 15.80 4.54 -4.81
C PRO A 76 14.98 3.26 -4.98
N SER A 77 15.62 2.10 -5.19
CA SER A 77 14.92 0.82 -5.31
C SER A 77 14.34 0.34 -3.98
N LYS A 78 15.02 0.61 -2.85
CA LYS A 78 14.46 0.36 -1.52
C LYS A 78 13.21 1.21 -1.29
N LEU A 79 13.26 2.50 -1.64
CA LEU A 79 12.11 3.41 -1.55
C LEU A 79 10.95 2.98 -2.46
N LEU A 80 11.25 2.58 -3.70
CA LEU A 80 10.26 2.02 -4.61
C LEU A 80 9.59 0.77 -4.00
N THR A 81 10.39 -0.12 -3.40
CA THR A 81 9.87 -1.32 -2.73
C THR A 81 8.92 -0.92 -1.60
N VAL A 82 9.27 0.07 -0.78
CA VAL A 82 8.39 0.60 0.29
C VAL A 82 7.05 1.08 -0.28
N ILE A 83 7.06 1.87 -1.37
CA ILE A 83 5.82 2.35 -2.00
C ILE A 83 4.97 1.18 -2.49
N LEU A 84 5.58 0.19 -3.14
CA LEU A 84 4.88 -0.99 -3.64
C LEU A 84 4.37 -1.90 -2.51
N MET A 85 5.07 -1.97 -1.38
CA MET A 85 4.66 -2.75 -0.20
C MET A 85 3.49 -2.10 0.53
N PHE A 86 3.44 -0.77 0.57
CA PHE A 86 2.32 -0.03 1.14
C PHE A 86 1.02 -0.30 0.37
N ILE A 87 1.13 -0.42 -0.96
CA ILE A 87 0.03 -0.82 -1.85
C ILE A 87 0.00 -2.36 -1.95
N GLY A 88 -0.70 -2.99 -1.02
CA GLY A 88 -0.84 -4.44 -0.93
C GLY A 88 -1.72 -5.06 -2.03
N GLY A 89 -2.28 -6.23 -1.73
CA GLY A 89 -3.06 -7.00 -2.70
C GLY A 89 -4.50 -6.52 -2.89
N SER A 90 -5.25 -7.22 -3.74
CA SER A 90 -6.65 -6.90 -4.03
C SER A 90 -7.60 -7.31 -2.88
N PRO A 91 -8.77 -6.66 -2.73
CA PRO A 91 -9.76 -7.05 -1.74
C PRO A 91 -10.23 -8.51 -1.91
N GLY A 92 -10.56 -9.19 -0.81
CA GLY A 92 -10.87 -10.62 -0.80
C GLY A 92 -9.65 -11.55 -0.86
N SER A 93 -8.43 -11.01 -0.91
CA SER A 93 -7.17 -11.74 -0.80
C SER A 93 -6.69 -11.87 0.65
N THR A 94 -5.70 -12.73 0.86
CA THR A 94 -4.93 -12.86 2.10
C THR A 94 -3.94 -11.70 2.29
N ALA A 95 -3.55 -10.98 1.24
CA ALA A 95 -2.58 -9.88 1.31
C ALA A 95 -2.98 -8.77 2.32
N GLY A 96 -2.05 -8.24 3.11
CA GLY A 96 -2.26 -7.07 3.98
C GLY A 96 -2.12 -5.73 3.24
N GLY A 97 -1.92 -4.65 4.01
CA GLY A 97 -1.68 -3.30 3.49
C GLY A 97 -2.91 -2.62 2.88
N ILE A 98 -2.68 -1.49 2.18
CA ILE A 98 -3.75 -0.80 1.47
C ILE A 98 -4.11 -1.59 0.21
N LYS A 99 -5.39 -1.95 0.10
CA LYS A 99 -5.85 -2.74 -1.03
C LYS A 99 -5.71 -1.97 -2.35
N THR A 100 -5.38 -2.68 -3.42
CA THR A 100 -5.25 -2.10 -4.78
C THR A 100 -6.45 -1.26 -5.20
N VAL A 101 -7.66 -1.72 -4.90
CA VAL A 101 -8.91 -1.01 -5.25
C VAL A 101 -9.08 0.26 -4.42
N THR A 102 -8.72 0.24 -3.13
CA THR A 102 -8.74 1.43 -2.27
C THR A 102 -7.79 2.49 -2.81
N PHE A 103 -6.55 2.08 -3.11
CA PHE A 103 -5.57 2.97 -3.73
C PHE A 103 -6.05 3.52 -5.07
N GLY A 104 -6.57 2.65 -5.95
CA GLY A 104 -7.10 3.03 -7.26
C GLY A 104 -8.24 4.04 -7.16
N VAL A 105 -9.21 3.83 -6.26
CA VAL A 105 -10.31 4.78 -6.04
C VAL A 105 -9.80 6.14 -5.56
N THR A 106 -8.83 6.16 -4.63
CA THR A 106 -8.24 7.41 -4.12
C THR A 106 -7.53 8.17 -5.25
N VAL A 107 -6.69 7.50 -6.05
CA VAL A 107 -5.99 8.12 -7.18
C VAL A 107 -6.96 8.63 -8.25
N ILE A 108 -7.94 7.81 -8.65
CA ILE A 108 -8.95 8.21 -9.64
C ILE A 108 -9.74 9.43 -9.15
N THR A 109 -10.08 9.46 -7.87
CA THR A 109 -10.79 10.59 -7.27
C THR A 109 -9.94 11.85 -7.26
N ALA A 110 -8.68 11.77 -6.81
CA ALA A 110 -7.77 12.91 -6.81
C ALA A 110 -7.62 13.49 -8.23
N LEU A 111 -7.44 12.63 -9.24
CA LEU A 111 -7.37 13.05 -10.65
C LEU A 111 -8.68 13.66 -11.16
N ALA A 112 -9.83 13.17 -10.71
CA ALA A 112 -11.14 13.74 -11.08
C ALA A 112 -11.35 15.13 -10.46
N VAL A 113 -10.97 15.31 -9.19
CA VAL A 113 -11.05 16.59 -8.48
C VAL A 113 -10.14 17.64 -9.13
N VAL A 114 -8.89 17.28 -9.45
CA VAL A 114 -7.95 18.18 -10.15
C VAL A 114 -8.49 18.61 -11.53
N LYS A 115 -9.28 17.76 -12.19
CA LYS A 115 -9.95 18.08 -13.46
C LYS A 115 -11.25 18.90 -13.30
N GLY A 116 -11.65 19.22 -12.07
CA GLY A 116 -12.89 19.95 -11.80
C GLY A 116 -14.17 19.11 -11.94
N ASN A 117 -14.07 17.78 -11.86
CA ASN A 117 -15.24 16.91 -11.98
C ASN A 117 -15.88 16.64 -10.60
N ASP A 118 -17.09 17.16 -10.39
CA ASP A 118 -17.88 16.90 -9.16
C ASP A 118 -18.29 15.44 -8.96
N ARG A 119 -18.24 14.64 -10.04
CA ARG A 119 -18.68 13.24 -10.02
C ARG A 119 -17.56 12.33 -10.51
N VAL A 120 -17.00 11.56 -9.59
CA VAL A 120 -15.99 10.56 -9.92
C VAL A 120 -16.64 9.40 -10.67
N SER A 121 -16.21 9.19 -11.91
CA SER A 121 -16.65 8.07 -12.75
C SER A 121 -15.46 7.34 -13.35
N VAL A 122 -15.57 6.02 -13.47
CA VAL A 122 -14.54 5.14 -14.02
C VAL A 122 -15.20 3.99 -14.78
N PHE A 123 -14.66 3.63 -15.95
CA PHE A 123 -15.21 2.59 -16.83
C PHE A 123 -16.71 2.77 -17.15
N GLY A 124 -17.17 4.02 -17.30
CA GLY A 124 -18.57 4.35 -17.57
C GLY A 124 -19.52 4.17 -16.38
N LYS A 125 -19.00 4.02 -15.15
CA LYS A 125 -19.80 3.88 -13.92
C LYS A 125 -19.39 4.93 -12.89
N ARG A 126 -20.37 5.46 -12.15
CA ARG A 126 -20.15 6.43 -11.07
C ARG A 126 -19.77 5.72 -9.77
N LEU A 127 -18.81 6.28 -9.03
CA LEU A 127 -18.48 5.83 -7.68
C LEU A 127 -19.40 6.52 -6.66
N SER A 128 -19.84 5.79 -5.64
CA SER A 128 -20.62 6.40 -4.56
C SER A 128 -19.71 7.28 -3.68
N PRO A 129 -20.20 8.43 -3.16
CA PRO A 129 -19.43 9.27 -2.23
C PRO A 129 -18.96 8.51 -0.99
N SER A 130 -19.76 7.55 -0.52
CA SER A 130 -19.39 6.68 0.61
C SER A 130 -18.15 5.83 0.34
N VAL A 131 -17.97 5.31 -0.88
CA VAL A 131 -16.80 4.51 -1.27
C VAL A 131 -15.56 5.41 -1.41
N VAL A 132 -15.75 6.62 -1.93
CA VAL A 132 -14.69 7.64 -2.02
C VAL A 132 -14.18 8.00 -0.63
N ASN A 133 -15.06 8.49 0.25
CA ASN A 133 -14.69 8.93 1.59
C ASN A 133 -14.04 7.80 2.39
N ARG A 134 -14.64 6.60 2.33
CA ARG A 134 -14.06 5.41 2.97
C ARG A 134 -12.65 5.09 2.46
N SER A 135 -12.39 5.25 1.17
CA SER A 135 -11.07 4.97 0.60
C SER A 135 -10.02 5.96 1.11
N PHE A 136 -10.35 7.26 1.17
CA PHE A 136 -9.48 8.28 1.77
C PHE A 136 -9.24 8.03 3.26
N THR A 137 -10.29 7.72 4.02
CA THR A 137 -10.14 7.41 5.46
C THR A 137 -9.18 6.24 5.68
N ILE A 138 -9.28 5.17 4.89
CA ILE A 138 -8.37 4.02 5.01
C ILE A 138 -6.92 4.41 4.73
N VAL A 139 -6.69 5.20 3.68
CA VAL A 139 -5.34 5.66 3.32
C VAL A 139 -4.76 6.55 4.43
N MET A 140 -5.54 7.48 4.97
CA MET A 140 -5.10 8.38 6.03
C MET A 140 -4.75 7.63 7.32
N ILE A 141 -5.60 6.71 7.77
CA ILE A 141 -5.30 5.94 8.98
C ILE A 141 -4.07 5.03 8.75
N ALA A 142 -3.95 4.41 7.58
CA ALA A 142 -2.78 3.60 7.23
C ALA A 142 -1.47 4.41 7.27
N LEU A 143 -1.47 5.63 6.69
CA LEU A 143 -0.33 6.54 6.76
C LEU A 143 0.01 6.90 8.21
N PHE A 144 -1.00 7.21 9.02
CA PHE A 144 -0.79 7.56 10.43
C PHE A 144 -0.17 6.41 11.23
N VAL A 145 -0.65 5.19 11.04
CA VAL A 145 -0.10 3.97 11.68
C VAL A 145 1.36 3.76 11.27
N VAL A 146 1.68 3.87 9.97
CA VAL A 146 3.06 3.73 9.47
C VAL A 146 3.96 4.82 10.04
N ILE A 147 3.53 6.08 10.02
CA ILE A 147 4.31 7.22 10.51
C ILE A 147 4.62 7.06 12.00
N ILE A 148 3.62 6.70 12.82
CA ILE A 148 3.84 6.42 14.25
C ILE A 148 4.80 5.25 14.42
N GLY A 149 4.60 4.15 13.69
CA GLY A 149 5.49 2.99 13.75
C GLY A 149 6.94 3.35 13.47
N VAL A 150 7.18 4.12 12.39
CA VAL A 150 8.52 4.61 12.04
C VAL A 150 9.10 5.51 13.12
N MET A 151 8.32 6.45 13.66
CA MET A 151 8.79 7.32 14.74
C MET A 151 9.20 6.55 15.98
N VAL A 152 8.37 5.61 16.44
CA VAL A 152 8.67 4.84 17.65
C VAL A 152 9.88 3.94 17.43
N LEU A 153 9.96 3.21 16.30
CA LEU A 153 11.13 2.38 16.00
C LEU A 153 12.42 3.20 15.80
N SER A 154 12.33 4.43 15.30
CA SER A 154 13.50 5.33 15.19
C SER A 154 14.07 5.76 16.53
N ILE A 155 13.27 5.69 17.60
CA ILE A 155 13.72 5.97 18.97
C ILE A 155 14.26 4.70 19.63
N THR A 156 13.65 3.54 19.35
CA THR A 156 14.01 2.28 20.03
C THR A 156 15.14 1.49 19.37
N GLU A 157 15.30 1.60 18.06
CA GLU A 157 16.26 0.82 17.28
C GLU A 157 17.43 1.67 16.77
N LYS A 158 18.63 1.09 16.75
CA LYS A 158 19.82 1.72 16.15
C LYS A 158 19.99 1.25 14.70
N ALA A 159 19.17 1.79 13.81
CA ALA A 159 19.19 1.48 12.39
C ALA A 159 18.98 2.75 11.56
N SER A 160 19.25 2.67 10.25
CA SER A 160 18.98 3.78 9.35
C SER A 160 17.46 4.00 9.20
N LEU A 161 17.07 5.24 8.89
CA LEU A 161 15.66 5.58 8.66
C LEU A 161 15.04 4.73 7.53
N MET A 162 15.83 4.42 6.49
CA MET A 162 15.37 3.59 5.38
C MET A 162 15.09 2.14 5.83
N GLU A 163 15.95 1.55 6.66
CA GLU A 163 15.73 0.21 7.23
C GLU A 163 14.48 0.17 8.11
N ILE A 164 14.31 1.17 8.98
CA ILE A 164 13.13 1.26 9.85
C ILE A 164 11.86 1.43 9.02
N LEU A 165 11.87 2.34 8.04
CA LEU A 165 10.74 2.54 7.13
C LEU A 165 10.39 1.27 6.36
N PHE A 166 11.41 0.55 5.89
CA PHE A 166 11.25 -0.70 5.17
C PHE A 166 10.59 -1.77 6.05
N GLU A 167 11.08 -1.97 7.27
CA GLU A 167 10.49 -2.92 8.23
C GLU A 167 9.05 -2.56 8.59
N VAL A 168 8.77 -1.29 8.91
CA VAL A 168 7.43 -0.87 9.33
C VAL A 168 6.42 -1.04 8.21
N VAL A 169 6.79 -0.67 6.98
CA VAL A 169 5.88 -0.82 5.83
C VAL A 169 5.75 -2.27 5.41
N SER A 170 6.82 -3.08 5.50
CA SER A 170 6.73 -4.53 5.30
C SER A 170 5.82 -5.18 6.33
N ALA A 171 5.94 -4.81 7.61
CA ALA A 171 5.06 -5.27 8.69
C ALA A 171 3.60 -4.88 8.43
N PHE A 172 3.34 -3.61 8.10
CA PHE A 172 2.01 -3.10 7.82
C PHE A 172 1.39 -3.74 6.57
N GLY A 173 2.17 -3.93 5.51
CA GLY A 173 1.76 -4.63 4.31
C GLY A 173 1.63 -6.14 4.53
N THR A 174 2.12 -6.68 5.65
CA THR A 174 2.35 -8.11 5.88
C THR A 174 3.13 -8.75 4.73
N VAL A 175 4.17 -8.05 4.28
CA VAL A 175 4.92 -8.42 3.09
C VAL A 175 5.94 -9.50 3.40
N GLY A 176 6.66 -9.36 4.50
CA GLY A 176 7.67 -10.34 4.95
C GLY A 176 9.06 -10.12 4.35
N LEU A 177 9.27 -9.03 3.60
CA LEU A 177 10.61 -8.62 3.17
C LEU A 177 11.29 -7.85 4.31
N THR A 178 12.62 -7.96 4.40
CA THR A 178 13.43 -7.30 5.44
C THR A 178 14.77 -6.86 4.85
N LEU A 179 15.34 -5.79 5.39
CA LEU A 179 16.73 -5.39 5.14
C LEU A 179 17.70 -5.95 6.21
N GLY A 180 17.25 -6.91 7.01
CA GLY A 180 18.02 -7.57 8.06
C GLY A 180 17.76 -7.05 9.47
N LEU A 181 16.93 -6.01 9.63
CA LEU A 181 16.64 -5.42 10.94
C LEU A 181 15.76 -6.34 11.81
N THR A 182 14.88 -7.17 11.21
CA THR A 182 13.94 -8.03 11.95
C THR A 182 14.61 -8.92 13.01
N GLN A 183 15.80 -9.44 12.72
CA GLN A 183 16.54 -10.33 13.64
C GLN A 183 17.09 -9.59 14.87
N ASN A 184 17.38 -8.30 14.72
CA ASN A 184 18.06 -7.47 15.71
C ASN A 184 17.11 -6.54 16.48
N LEU A 185 15.79 -6.65 16.24
CA LEU A 185 14.80 -5.83 16.92
C LEU A 185 14.86 -6.00 18.44
N THR A 186 14.78 -4.88 19.17
CA THR A 186 14.59 -4.90 20.62
C THR A 186 13.24 -5.53 20.99
N ASN A 187 13.06 -5.90 22.26
CA ASN A 187 11.78 -6.44 22.75
C ASN A 187 10.62 -5.44 22.54
N VAL A 188 10.90 -4.15 22.66
CA VAL A 188 9.92 -3.07 22.40
C VAL A 188 9.62 -3.01 20.90
N GLY A 189 10.64 -2.98 20.04
CA GLY A 189 10.49 -2.99 18.58
C GLY A 189 9.69 -4.19 18.07
N LYS A 190 9.97 -5.40 18.58
CA LYS A 190 9.20 -6.62 18.27
C LYS A 190 7.72 -6.47 18.60
N THR A 191 7.41 -5.93 19.79
CA THR A 191 6.02 -5.72 20.23
C THR A 191 5.28 -4.77 19.27
N ILE A 192 5.93 -3.67 18.89
CA ILE A 192 5.35 -2.70 17.96
C ILE A 192 5.12 -3.32 16.58
N ILE A 193 6.10 -4.05 16.05
CA ILE A 193 5.98 -4.74 14.76
C ILE A 193 4.82 -5.76 14.79
N ILE A 194 4.67 -6.54 15.86
CA ILE A 194 3.55 -7.48 16.01
C ILE A 194 2.20 -6.75 15.92
N VAL A 195 2.06 -5.63 16.62
CA VAL A 195 0.85 -4.81 16.59
C VAL A 195 0.60 -4.28 15.18
N ILE A 196 1.62 -3.74 14.51
CA ILE A 196 1.52 -3.22 13.15
C ILE A 196 1.12 -4.32 12.14
N MET A 197 1.68 -5.52 12.26
CA MET A 197 1.30 -6.68 11.43
C MET A 197 -0.17 -7.05 11.62
N TYR A 198 -0.66 -7.02 12.86
CA TYR A 198 -2.07 -7.28 13.17
C TYR A 198 -2.99 -6.26 12.50
N PHE A 199 -2.70 -4.96 12.64
CA PHE A 199 -3.46 -3.88 11.97
C PHE A 199 -3.42 -4.02 10.45
N GLY A 200 -2.25 -4.35 9.91
CA GLY A 200 -2.02 -4.60 8.49
C GLY A 200 -2.87 -5.73 7.92
N ARG A 201 -3.01 -6.82 8.67
CA ARG A 201 -3.74 -8.02 8.25
C ARG A 201 -5.26 -7.92 8.41
N VAL A 202 -5.71 -7.49 9.59
CA VAL A 202 -7.15 -7.37 9.93
C VAL A 202 -7.81 -6.27 9.10
N GLY A 203 -7.00 -5.32 8.62
CA GLY A 203 -7.44 -4.20 7.83
C GLY A 203 -7.81 -3.04 8.75
N VAL A 204 -7.14 -1.92 8.51
CA VAL A 204 -7.29 -0.67 9.27
C VAL A 204 -8.76 -0.25 9.40
N PHE A 205 -9.56 -0.44 8.35
CA PHE A 205 -10.98 -0.12 8.37
C PHE A 205 -11.78 -1.01 9.33
N THR A 206 -11.50 -2.31 9.40
CA THR A 206 -12.22 -3.24 10.27
C THR A 206 -11.97 -2.87 11.72
N VAL A 207 -10.73 -2.52 12.06
CA VAL A 207 -10.38 -2.08 13.41
C VAL A 207 -11.01 -0.72 13.71
N ALA A 208 -10.94 0.24 12.78
CA ALA A 208 -11.58 1.55 12.94
C ALA A 208 -13.11 1.44 13.08
N PHE A 209 -13.76 0.56 12.32
CA PHE A 209 -15.19 0.29 12.42
C PHE A 209 -15.56 -0.43 13.72
N GLY A 210 -14.74 -1.38 14.17
CA GLY A 210 -14.90 -2.02 15.47
C GLY A 210 -14.85 -1.01 16.61
N LEU A 211 -13.84 -0.14 16.61
CA LEU A 211 -13.70 0.96 17.56
C LEU A 211 -14.88 1.94 17.48
N MET A 212 -15.27 2.35 16.27
CA MET A 212 -16.44 3.22 16.08
C MET A 212 -17.72 2.58 16.61
N LYS A 213 -17.97 1.29 16.36
CA LYS A 213 -19.17 0.62 16.88
C LYS A 213 -19.19 0.54 18.41
N ILE A 214 -18.02 0.36 19.03
CA ILE A 214 -17.86 0.34 20.50
C ILE A 214 -18.08 1.75 21.07
N MET A 215 -17.57 2.79 20.40
CA MET A 215 -17.72 4.18 20.80
C MET A 215 -19.13 4.74 20.53
N ASN A 216 -19.80 4.22 19.50
CA ASN A 216 -21.07 4.74 18.99
C ASN A 216 -22.29 3.97 19.54
N ASN A 217 -22.26 3.61 20.82
CA ASN A 217 -23.40 3.03 21.56
C ASN A 217 -24.55 4.05 21.68
N GLY A 218 -25.22 4.38 20.57
CA GLY A 218 -26.59 4.91 20.57
C GLY A 218 -26.80 6.38 20.22
N VAL A 219 -25.78 7.15 19.83
CA VAL A 219 -26.01 8.55 19.41
C VAL A 219 -26.18 8.61 17.89
N GLN A 220 -27.39 8.32 17.41
CA GLN A 220 -27.79 8.88 16.12
C GLN A 220 -27.98 10.38 16.34
N ASP A 221 -27.12 11.20 15.75
CA ASP A 221 -27.27 12.66 15.76
C ASP A 221 -28.60 13.02 15.10
N LYS A 222 -29.63 13.25 15.91
CA LYS A 222 -30.94 13.77 15.49
C LYS A 222 -30.92 15.28 15.25
N ILE A 223 -29.78 15.92 15.47
CA ILE A 223 -29.58 17.36 15.35
C ILE A 223 -28.54 17.59 14.25
N HIS A 224 -28.95 18.28 13.18
CA HIS A 224 -28.04 18.73 12.13
C HIS A 224 -27.57 20.15 12.45
N TYR A 225 -26.25 20.33 12.50
CA TYR A 225 -25.64 21.65 12.66
C TYR A 225 -25.59 22.38 11.31
N ALA A 226 -25.57 23.71 11.35
CA ALA A 226 -25.45 24.53 10.14
C ALA A 226 -24.10 24.27 9.45
N GLU A 227 -24.12 24.12 8.12
CA GLU A 227 -22.90 23.99 7.33
C GLU A 227 -22.17 25.34 7.26
N GLU A 228 -20.92 25.37 7.71
CA GLU A 228 -20.05 26.54 7.61
C GLU A 228 -18.98 26.31 6.55
N LYS A 229 -18.76 27.31 5.68
CA LYS A 229 -17.76 27.22 4.63
C LYS A 229 -16.38 27.48 5.22
N ILE A 230 -15.63 26.42 5.47
CA ILE A 230 -14.22 26.50 5.85
C ILE A 230 -13.38 26.59 4.57
N MET A 231 -12.52 27.59 4.49
CA MET A 231 -11.56 27.70 3.40
C MET A 231 -10.50 26.60 3.59
N VAL A 232 -10.49 25.66 2.65
CA VAL A 232 -9.41 24.71 2.43
C VAL A 232 -8.81 25.10 1.07
N GLY A 233 -7.48 25.27 1.02
CA GLY A 233 -6.75 25.98 -0.04
C GLY A 233 -7.12 25.66 -1.48
#